data_AF-A0AAC9MU66-F1
#
_entry.id   AF-A0AAC9MU66-F1
#
_cell.length_a   1.000
_cell.length_b   1.000
_cell.length_c   1.000
_cell.angle_alpha   90.00
_cell.angle_beta   90.00
_cell.angle_gamma   90.00
#
_symmetry.space_group_name_H-M   'P 1'
#
loop_
_entity.id
_entity.type
_entity.pdbx_description
1 polymer ?
#
loop_
_entity_poly.entity_id
_entity_poly.type
_entity_poly.pdbx_seq_one_letter_code
_entity_poly.pdbx_strand_id
1 'polypeptide(L)'
;MSRAVFVDASAWIAITNRRDDYHFVAQELYRELLAEKTPLFTTTWVAYEALSLIKSRMGYKKTLELWEVLNNQRLVKLVAGNFTLIPSCRWRYPAFRPSSTGRVPPRALGCS
;
A
#
# COMPACT_ATOMS: atom_id res chain seq x y z
N MET A 1 -25.92 -1.90 7.87
CA MET A 1 -24.55 -1.74 8.41
C MET A 1 -23.69 -1.12 7.32
N SER A 2 -23.14 0.06 7.54
CA SER A 2 -22.21 0.70 6.61
C SER A 2 -20.90 -0.09 6.63
N ARG A 3 -20.59 -0.78 5.53
CA ARG A 3 -19.34 -1.54 5.41
C ARG A 3 -18.22 -0.53 5.23
N ALA A 4 -17.20 -0.59 6.08
CA ALA A 4 -15.98 0.20 5.99
C ALA A 4 -14.87 -0.70 5.47
N VAL A 5 -13.99 -0.18 4.61
CA VAL A 5 -12.87 -0.96 4.07
C VAL A 5 -11.55 -0.35 4.53
N PHE A 6 -10.71 -1.19 5.12
CA PHE A 6 -9.33 -0.84 5.42
C PHE A 6 -8.45 -1.12 4.19
N VAL A 7 -7.70 -0.11 3.75
CA VAL A 7 -6.82 -0.17 2.58
C VAL A 7 -5.37 -0.24 3.04
N ASP A 8 -4.72 -1.36 2.72
CA ASP A 8 -3.31 -1.64 3.04
C ASP A 8 -2.33 -0.97 2.05
N ALA A 9 -1.05 -0.93 2.39
CA ALA A 9 -0.01 -0.27 1.60
C ALA A 9 0.14 -0.94 0.23
N SER A 10 0.05 -2.27 0.21
CA SER A 10 0.09 -3.08 -1.01
C SER A 10 -1.01 -2.68 -2.01
N ALA A 11 -2.23 -2.42 -1.53
CA ALA A 11 -3.33 -1.97 -2.37
C ALA A 11 -3.08 -0.57 -2.96
N TRP A 12 -2.58 0.38 -2.16
CA TRP A 12 -2.20 1.70 -2.66
C TRP A 12 -1.10 1.63 -3.73
N ILE A 13 -0.13 0.73 -3.55
CA ILE A 13 0.93 0.48 -4.52
C ILE A 13 0.34 -0.10 -5.81
N ALA A 14 -0.50 -1.14 -5.72
CA ALA A 14 -1.12 -1.77 -6.88
C ALA A 14 -2.00 -0.78 -7.66
N ILE A 15 -2.79 0.05 -6.98
CA ILE A 15 -3.61 1.10 -7.62
C ILE A 15 -2.73 2.12 -8.36
N THR A 16 -1.57 2.48 -7.82
CA THR A 16 -0.72 3.53 -8.39
C THR A 16 0.24 3.00 -9.46
N ASN A 17 0.68 1.75 -9.33
CA ASN A 17 1.68 1.12 -10.19
C ASN A 17 1.03 0.36 -11.35
N ARG A 18 1.04 0.97 -12.55
CA ARG A 18 0.50 0.34 -13.77
C ARG A 18 1.20 -0.95 -14.20
N ARG A 19 2.42 -1.19 -13.70
CA ARG A 19 3.21 -2.40 -13.99
C ARG A 19 3.02 -3.48 -12.93
N ASP A 20 2.18 -3.23 -11.92
CA ASP A 20 1.83 -4.24 -10.93
C ASP A 20 0.87 -5.26 -11.55
N ASP A 21 1.12 -6.54 -11.32
CA ASP A 21 0.26 -7.61 -11.85
C ASP A 21 -1.18 -7.51 -11.32
N TYR A 22 -1.36 -6.92 -10.13
CA TYR A 22 -2.66 -6.69 -9.50
C TYR A 22 -3.26 -5.32 -9.82
N HIS A 23 -2.62 -4.51 -10.67
CA HIS A 23 -3.07 -3.14 -10.96
C HIS A 23 -4.52 -3.07 -11.42
N PHE A 24 -4.90 -3.94 -12.37
CA PHE A 24 -6.24 -3.94 -12.96
C PHE A 24 -7.30 -4.26 -11.91
N VAL A 25 -7.10 -5.34 -11.17
CA VAL A 25 -8.03 -5.81 -10.12
C VAL A 25 -8.15 -4.78 -9.00
N ALA A 26 -7.02 -4.22 -8.55
CA ALA A 26 -7.00 -3.21 -7.50
C ALA A 26 -7.70 -1.90 -7.95
N GLN A 27 -7.52 -1.52 -9.21
CA GLN A 27 -8.16 -0.34 -9.78
C GLN A 27 -9.67 -0.52 -9.94
N GLU A 28 -10.12 -1.70 -10.38
CA GLU A 28 -11.55 -2.03 -10.50
C GLU A 28 -12.23 -2.00 -9.14
N LEU A 29 -11.69 -2.72 -8.16
CA LEU A 29 -12.20 -2.72 -6.78
C LEU A 29 -12.21 -1.31 -6.18
N TYR A 30 -11.16 -0.52 -6.40
CA TYR A 30 -11.12 0.86 -5.92
C TYR A 30 -12.24 1.71 -6.54
N ARG A 31 -12.54 1.55 -7.83
CA ARG A 31 -13.64 2.25 -8.51
C ARG A 31 -15.01 1.82 -7.97
N GLU A 32 -15.21 0.53 -7.74
CA GLU A 32 -16.44 0.00 -7.13
C GLU A 32 -16.67 0.60 -5.75
N LEU A 33 -15.66 0.59 -4.88
CA LEU A 33 -15.75 1.14 -3.54
C LEU A 33 -16.04 2.65 -3.55
N LEU A 34 -15.48 3.39 -4.51
CA LEU A 34 -15.81 4.81 -4.70
C LEU A 34 -17.24 5.03 -5.20
N ALA A 35 -17.73 4.20 -6.13
CA ALA A 35 -19.09 4.27 -6.65
C ALA A 35 -20.14 3.98 -5.57
N GLU A 36 -19.85 3.00 -4.71
CA GLU A 36 -20.66 2.64 -3.55
C GLU A 36 -20.58 3.65 -2.40
N LYS A 37 -19.70 4.66 -2.51
CA LYS A 37 -19.39 5.62 -1.43
C LYS A 37 -18.95 4.91 -0.14
N THR A 38 -18.28 3.77 -0.29
CA THR A 38 -17.80 2.96 0.82
C THR A 38 -16.64 3.69 1.49
N PRO A 39 -16.72 4.01 2.80
CA PRO A 39 -15.65 4.72 3.48
C PRO A 39 -14.35 3.90 3.49
N LEU A 40 -13.28 4.48 2.96
CA LEU A 40 -11.94 3.89 2.96
C LEU A 40 -11.15 4.41 4.16
N PHE A 41 -10.49 3.50 4.87
CA PHE A 41 -9.64 3.81 6.01
C PHE A 41 -8.23 3.32 5.74
N THR A 42 -7.24 4.10 6.17
CA THR A 42 -5.85 3.65 6.18
C THR A 42 -5.14 4.26 7.37
N THR A 43 -4.07 3.64 7.86
CA THR A 43 -3.29 4.25 8.95
C THR A 43 -2.22 5.17 8.40
N THR A 44 -1.79 6.14 9.21
CA THR A 44 -0.63 7.00 8.89
C THR A 44 0.63 6.19 8.55
N TRP A 45 0.81 5.04 9.19
CA TRP A 45 1.96 4.17 8.94
C TRP A 45 1.85 3.42 7.60
N VAL A 46 0.65 2.91 7.29
CA VAL A 46 0.37 2.28 6.00
C VAL A 46 0.54 3.28 4.85
N ALA A 47 0.04 4.50 5.03
CA ALA A 47 0.26 5.61 4.10
C ALA A 47 1.75 5.92 3.92
N TYR A 48 2.51 6.01 5.01
CA TYR A 48 3.96 6.24 4.95
C TYR A 48 4.71 5.13 4.20
N GLU A 49 4.37 3.86 4.43
CA GLU A 49 4.97 2.72 3.75
C GLU A 49 4.71 2.77 2.24
N ALA A 50 3.45 2.99 1.84
CA ALA A 50 3.07 3.12 0.44
C ALA A 50 3.81 4.27 -0.26
N LEU A 51 3.81 5.46 0.35
CA LEU A 51 4.48 6.65 -0.19
C LEU A 51 5.99 6.44 -0.33
N SER A 52 6.63 5.80 0.65
CA SER A 52 8.07 5.51 0.63
C SER A 52 8.45 4.56 -0.50
N LEU A 53 7.66 3.49 -0.69
CA LEU A 53 7.89 2.51 -1.75
C LEU A 53 7.64 3.11 -3.14
N ILE A 54 6.57 3.89 -3.29
CA ILE A 54 6.24 4.57 -4.55
C ILE A 54 7.32 5.61 -4.89
N LYS A 55 7.79 6.39 -3.92
CA LYS A 55 8.88 7.34 -4.12
C LYS A 55 10.15 6.66 -4.62
N SER A 56 10.51 5.53 -4.00
CA SER A 56 11.71 4.78 -4.35
C SER A 56 11.62 4.11 -5.73
N ARG A 57 10.44 3.65 -6.14
CA ARG A 57 10.28 2.81 -7.36
C ARG A 57 9.74 3.55 -8.57
N MET A 58 8.92 4.57 -8.36
CA MET A 58 8.17 5.27 -9.41
C MET A 58 8.43 6.78 -9.45
N GLY A 59 9.25 7.27 -8.52
CA GLY A 59 9.67 8.66 -8.45
C GLY A 59 8.64 9.60 -7.83
N TYR A 60 9.07 10.84 -7.66
CA TYR A 60 8.36 11.84 -6.86
C TYR A 60 6.97 12.20 -7.39
N LYS A 61 6.80 12.26 -8.72
CA LYS A 61 5.51 12.60 -9.33
C LYS A 61 4.40 11.63 -8.91
N LYS A 62 4.68 10.32 -8.93
CA LYS A 62 3.71 9.30 -8.49
C LYS A 62 3.45 9.33 -6.99
N THR A 63 4.44 9.71 -6.20
CA THR A 63 4.24 9.93 -4.76
C THR A 63 3.28 11.08 -4.49
N LEU A 64 3.39 12.18 -5.24
CA LEU A 64 2.48 13.31 -5.12
C LEU A 64 1.05 12.94 -5.51
N GLU A 65 0.87 12.20 -6.61
CA GLU A 65 -0.45 11.69 -7.02
C GLU A 65 -1.10 10.85 -5.91
N LEU A 66 -0.36 9.92 -5.29
CA LEU A 66 -0.90 9.15 -4.16
C LEU A 66 -1.16 10.05 -2.94
N TRP A 67 -0.27 11.00 -2.64
CA TRP A 67 -0.42 11.90 -1.51
C TRP A 67 -1.70 12.74 -1.61
N GLU A 68 -2.03 13.25 -2.79
CA GLU A 68 -3.27 14.00 -3.02
C GLU A 68 -4.52 13.15 -2.75
N VAL A 69 -4.49 11.86 -3.11
CA VAL A 69 -5.57 10.91 -2.81
C VAL A 69 -5.68 10.66 -1.31
N LEU A 70 -4.55 10.37 -0.64
CA LEU A 70 -4.53 10.10 0.79
C LEU A 70 -4.93 11.31 1.64
N ASN A 71 -4.57 12.51 1.20
CA ASN A 71 -4.91 13.76 1.89
C ASN A 71 -6.37 14.19 1.67
N ASN A 72 -7.09 13.54 0.75
CA ASN A 72 -8.49 13.83 0.50
C ASN A 72 -9.39 13.11 1.51
N GLN A 73 -9.75 13.82 2.58
CA GLN A 73 -10.61 13.30 3.65
C GLN A 73 -12.01 12.88 3.21
N ARG A 74 -12.46 13.29 2.02
CA ARG A 74 -13.74 12.84 1.46
C ARG A 74 -13.65 11.42 0.89
N LEU A 75 -12.45 11.00 0.49
CA LEU A 75 -12.19 9.69 -0.12
C LEU A 75 -11.59 8.73 0.90
N VAL A 76 -10.62 9.19 1.69
CA VAL A 76 -9.83 8.35 2.60
C VAL A 76 -9.78 8.97 3.98
N LYS A 77 -10.10 8.17 5.00
CA LYS A 77 -9.92 8.52 6.40
C LYS A 77 -8.58 7.98 6.89
N LEU A 78 -7.62 8.89 7.06
CA LEU A 78 -6.34 8.61 7.71
C LEU A 78 -6.55 8.50 9.23
N VAL A 79 -6.25 7.34 9.78
CA VAL A 79 -6.30 7.08 11.21
C VAL A 79 -4.88 7.07 11.77
N ALA A 80 -4.62 7.85 12.82
CA ALA A 80 -3.34 7.78 13.51
C ALA A 80 -3.18 6.40 14.14
N GLY A 81 -2.17 5.64 13.69
CA GLY A 81 -1.86 4.35 14.30
C GLY A 81 -1.12 4.55 15.62
N ASN A 82 -1.75 4.21 16.74
CA ASN A 82 -1.00 3.93 17.97
C ASN A 82 -0.32 2.55 17.82
N PHE A 83 0.91 2.44 18.33
CA PHE A 83 1.88 1.36 18.15
C PHE A 83 1.36 -0.09 18.42
N THR A 84 0.19 -0.23 19.03
CA THR A 84 -0.37 -1.49 19.56
C THR A 84 -1.00 -2.42 18.50
N LEU A 85 -1.21 -1.98 17.26
CA LEU A 85 -1.80 -2.79 16.17
C LEU A 85 -0.78 -3.26 15.12
N ILE A 86 0.47 -3.46 15.51
CA ILE A 86 1.43 -4.21 14.70
C ILE A 86 1.37 -5.65 15.20
N PRO A 87 0.68 -6.60 14.53
CA PRO A 87 0.87 -8.00 14.84
C PRO A 87 2.36 -8.29 14.65
N SER A 88 2.95 -8.97 15.64
CA SER A 88 4.36 -9.38 15.72
C SER A 88 4.85 -10.16 14.48
N CYS A 89 3.95 -10.57 13.60
CA CYS A 89 4.22 -11.13 12.27
C CYS A 89 3.87 -10.13 11.16
N ARG A 90 4.64 -9.04 11.03
CA ARG A 90 4.61 -8.20 9.82
C ARG A 90 5.60 -8.78 8.81
N TRP A 91 5.08 -9.36 7.73
CA TRP A 91 5.86 -9.68 6.54
C TRP A 91 6.51 -8.39 6.02
N ARG A 92 7.79 -8.22 6.33
CA ARG A 92 8.63 -7.22 5.68
C ARG A 92 8.98 -7.78 4.30
N TYR A 93 8.52 -7.13 3.24
CA TYR A 93 9.02 -7.43 1.88
C TYR A 93 10.55 -7.49 1.95
N PRO A 94 11.20 -8.60 1.55
CA PRO A 94 12.64 -8.67 1.54
C PRO A 94 13.12 -7.61 0.56
N ALA A 95 14.12 -6.83 1.00
CA ALA A 95 14.76 -5.80 0.23
C ALA A 95 14.99 -6.26 -1.23
N PHE A 96 14.30 -5.63 -2.18
CA PHE A 96 14.63 -5.76 -3.59
C PHE A 96 15.93 -4.97 -3.81
N ARG A 97 17.07 -5.60 -3.56
CA ARG A 97 18.36 -5.10 -4.07
C ARG A 97 18.27 -5.16 -5.60
N PRO A 98 18.70 -4.13 -6.34
CA PRO A 98 19.00 -4.33 -7.75
C PRO A 98 20.26 -5.20 -7.81
N SER A 99 20.11 -6.52 -7.92
CA SER A 99 21.23 -7.40 -8.26
C SER A 99 21.40 -7.36 -9.77
N SER A 100 22.47 -6.72 -10.24
CA SER A 100 22.98 -6.84 -11.62
C SER A 100 23.53 -8.24 -11.94
N THR A 101 23.27 -9.24 -11.11
CA THR A 101 23.67 -10.62 -11.30
C THR A 101 22.51 -11.54 -10.93
N GLY A 102 21.99 -12.28 -11.90
CA GLY A 102 20.82 -13.15 -11.77
C GLY A 102 21.08 -14.38 -10.88
N ARG A 103 21.11 -14.21 -9.56
CA ARG A 103 21.06 -15.31 -8.60
C ARG A 103 19.98 -15.08 -7.56
N VAL A 104 19.05 -16.03 -7.50
CA VAL A 104 17.96 -16.14 -6.51
C VAL A 104 18.56 -16.37 -5.11
N PRO A 105 18.19 -15.61 -4.07
CA PRO A 105 18.66 -15.89 -2.72
C PRO A 105 17.92 -17.11 -2.11
N PRO A 106 18.60 -17.88 -1.24
CA PRO A 106 18.07 -19.12 -0.70
C PRO A 106 17.03 -18.89 0.40
N ARG A 107 16.26 -19.95 0.63
CA ARG A 107 15.07 -20.11 1.48
C ARG A 107 15.11 -19.43 2.86
N ALA A 108 13.89 -19.10 3.28
CA ALA A 108 13.45 -18.71 4.61
C ALA A 108 14.00 -19.60 5.74
N LEU A 109 14.57 -18.94 6.75
CA LEU A 109 14.81 -19.37 8.13
C LEU A 109 14.77 -18.07 8.95
N GLY A 110 14.04 -17.86 10.03
CA GLY A 110 13.05 -18.60 10.81
C GLY A 110 12.47 -17.59 11.81
N CYS A 111 11.29 -17.88 12.36
CA CYS A 111 10.79 -17.21 13.56
C CYS A 111 11.36 -17.95 14.78
N SER A 112 11.95 -17.20 15.72
CA SER A 112 12.13 -17.64 17.11
C SER A 112 11.04 -17.01 17.96
#